data_AF-A0A940VMT5-F1
#
_entry.id   AF-A0A940VMT5-F1
#
_cell.length_a   1.000
_cell.length_b   1.000
_cell.length_c   1.000
_cell.angle_alpha   90.00
_cell.angle_beta   90.00
_cell.angle_gamma   90.00
#
_symmetry.space_group_name_H-M   'P 1'
#
loop_
_entity.id
_entity.type
_entity.pdbx_description
1 polymer ?
#
loop_
_entity_poly.entity_id
_entity_poly.type
_entity_poly.pdbx_seq_one_letter_code
_entity_poly.pdbx_strand_id
1 'polypeptide(L)'
;MMVWNKKTVLGLITGTFLLSNALTPLAAQASERVDSGKHNCSIQQRHLDPEKSAQRLTDTYGVNKQDVLKYQQDGVKMPDLARASVLAKASGRSLKDIMAAKTYDNTWKDVAQAFGITKEKIKAVHQEITAVKLEQTLKISKQTSLNLMHQGYRPYDIAIANELAKDTRKSTANILALKKINNTWLDVAQSIGVREAAFNMDMQAVKAAFPRPGSHKPQHQPNGYNLH
;
A
#
# COMPACT_ATOMS: atom_id res chain seq x y z
N MET A 1 -31.44 -3.15 -31.17
CA MET A 1 -31.35 -1.72 -30.82
C MET A 1 -32.48 -1.44 -29.85
N MET A 2 -32.18 -1.23 -28.57
CA MET A 2 -33.20 -0.88 -27.57
C MET A 2 -32.55 0.08 -26.59
N VAL A 3 -32.85 1.36 -26.77
CA VAL A 3 -32.40 2.46 -25.92
C VAL A 3 -33.49 2.65 -24.88
N TRP A 4 -33.15 2.59 -23.59
CA TRP A 4 -34.08 3.02 -22.55
C TRP A 4 -33.43 4.12 -21.70
N ASN A 5 -34.02 5.30 -21.81
CA ASN A 5 -33.70 6.50 -21.05
C ASN A 5 -34.91 6.79 -20.14
N LYS A 6 -34.68 7.08 -18.85
CA LYS A 6 -35.71 7.64 -17.96
C LYS A 6 -35.09 8.80 -17.17
N LYS A 7 -35.53 10.01 -17.51
CA LYS A 7 -35.34 11.24 -16.75
C LYS A 7 -36.52 11.43 -15.79
N THR A 8 -36.29 12.30 -14.78
CA THR A 8 -37.27 13.12 -14.02
C THR A 8 -38.06 12.39 -12.91
N VAL A 9 -38.38 12.93 -11.71
CA VAL A 9 -38.72 14.30 -11.27
C VAL A 9 -38.39 14.53 -9.76
N LEU A 10 -38.17 15.82 -9.48
CA LEU A 10 -38.03 16.63 -8.27
C LEU A 10 -39.23 16.57 -7.27
N GLY A 11 -38.99 16.75 -5.96
CA GLY A 11 -40.08 16.98 -5.00
C GLY A 11 -39.61 17.46 -3.63
N LEU A 12 -39.56 18.79 -3.45
CA LEU A 12 -39.37 19.51 -2.18
C LEU A 12 -40.65 19.41 -1.33
N ILE A 13 -40.54 19.03 -0.05
CA ILE A 13 -41.59 19.31 0.94
C ILE A 13 -40.94 20.04 2.12
N THR A 14 -41.22 21.34 2.16
CA THR A 14 -40.95 22.23 3.29
C THR A 14 -42.16 22.16 4.23
N GLY A 15 -41.95 21.84 5.50
CA GLY A 15 -43.00 21.81 6.52
C GLY A 15 -42.48 22.32 7.85
N THR A 16 -42.54 23.64 8.05
CA THR A 16 -42.29 24.33 9.31
C THR A 16 -43.58 24.38 10.12
N PHE A 17 -43.57 23.84 11.34
CA PHE A 17 -44.54 24.18 12.37
C PHE A 17 -43.78 24.69 13.61
N LEU A 18 -44.05 25.94 13.97
CA LEU A 18 -43.73 26.57 15.24
C LEU A 18 -45.01 26.64 16.08
N LEU A 19 -44.85 26.65 17.40
CA LEU A 19 -45.72 27.09 18.52
C LEU A 19 -45.60 26.04 19.67
N SER A 20 -45.55 26.30 20.97
CA SER A 20 -45.16 27.40 21.87
C SER A 20 -45.32 26.84 23.31
N ASN A 21 -44.56 27.38 24.27
CA ASN A 21 -44.41 27.07 25.71
C ASN A 21 -45.60 26.49 26.54
N ALA A 22 -45.27 25.59 27.48
CA ALA A 22 -45.71 25.67 28.88
C ALA A 22 -44.70 24.95 29.83
N LEU A 23 -44.34 25.59 30.94
CA LEU A 23 -43.44 25.13 32.01
C LEU A 23 -44.22 24.51 33.17
N THR A 24 -43.82 23.35 33.70
CA THR A 24 -43.50 23.11 35.15
C THR A 24 -43.09 21.65 35.42
N PRO A 25 -42.32 21.39 36.50
CA PRO A 25 -41.55 20.15 36.70
C PRO A 25 -42.24 19.16 37.65
N LEU A 26 -42.00 17.86 37.46
CA LEU A 26 -42.07 16.89 38.55
C LEU A 26 -41.05 15.78 38.30
N ALA A 27 -40.14 15.64 39.26
CA ALA A 27 -39.16 14.58 39.29
C ALA A 27 -39.85 13.22 39.50
N ALA A 28 -39.52 12.26 38.65
CA ALA A 28 -39.65 10.84 38.95
C ALA A 28 -38.40 10.13 38.43
N GLN A 29 -37.51 9.80 39.36
CA GLN A 29 -36.43 8.86 39.10
C GLN A 29 -37.04 7.48 38.85
N ALA A 30 -36.73 6.84 37.73
CA ALA A 30 -36.94 5.42 37.56
C ALA A 30 -35.92 4.82 36.57
N SER A 31 -34.96 4.12 37.17
CA SER A 31 -34.16 3.00 36.67
C SER A 31 -33.21 3.24 35.50
N GLU A 32 -31.93 3.05 35.83
CA GLU A 32 -30.87 2.66 34.92
C GLU A 32 -31.33 1.54 33.97
N ARG A 33 -31.21 1.80 32.67
CA ARG A 33 -30.92 0.76 31.69
C ARG A 33 -29.57 1.09 31.06
N VAL A 34 -28.61 0.26 31.42
CA VAL A 34 -27.39 -0.01 30.67
C VAL A 34 -27.75 -0.20 29.20
N ASP A 35 -27.30 0.70 28.33
CA ASP A 35 -27.03 0.31 26.95
C ASP A 35 -25.97 1.22 26.30
N SER A 36 -25.03 0.52 25.67
CA SER A 36 -24.11 0.94 24.63
C SER A 36 -23.26 2.19 24.90
N GLY A 37 -22.11 1.92 25.52
CA GLY A 37 -20.91 2.70 25.26
C GLY A 37 -20.73 2.86 23.75
N LYS A 38 -21.01 4.06 23.23
CA LYS A 38 -20.51 4.50 21.94
C LYS A 38 -18.99 4.46 22.05
N HIS A 39 -18.41 3.38 21.56
CA HIS A 39 -17.04 3.41 21.06
C HIS A 39 -17.03 4.42 19.92
N ASN A 40 -16.79 5.69 20.27
CA ASN A 40 -16.28 6.66 19.33
C ASN A 40 -14.92 6.12 18.88
N CYS A 41 -14.94 5.26 17.88
CA CYS A 41 -13.77 4.97 17.06
C CYS A 41 -13.54 6.27 16.29
N SER A 42 -12.87 7.22 16.93
CA SER A 42 -12.16 8.23 16.17
C SER A 42 -11.13 7.44 15.37
N ILE A 43 -11.47 7.17 14.10
CA ILE A 43 -10.44 7.10 13.08
C ILE A 43 -9.87 8.52 13.06
N GLN A 44 -8.96 8.77 14.00
CA GLN A 44 -8.06 9.89 13.94
C GLN A 44 -7.38 9.70 12.60
N GLN A 45 -7.85 10.47 11.62
CA GLN A 45 -7.21 10.56 10.31
C GLN A 45 -5.76 10.82 10.66
N ARG A 46 -4.91 9.80 10.52
CA ARG A 46 -3.48 9.97 10.65
C ARG A 46 -3.16 10.90 9.50
N HIS A 47 -3.15 12.20 9.80
CA HIS A 47 -2.65 13.19 8.88
C HIS A 47 -1.17 12.84 8.77
N LEU A 48 -0.88 12.00 7.78
CA LEU A 48 0.49 11.70 7.42
C LEU A 48 1.10 13.06 7.09
N ASP A 49 2.19 13.36 7.76
CA ASP A 49 3.02 14.52 7.49
C ASP A 49 3.19 14.66 5.95
N PRO A 50 2.73 15.77 5.34
CA PRO A 50 2.79 15.98 3.90
C PRO A 50 4.21 15.81 3.36
N GLU A 51 5.21 16.30 4.09
CA GLU A 51 6.62 16.19 3.74
C GLU A 51 7.08 14.74 3.67
N LYS A 52 6.73 13.93 4.67
CA LYS A 52 7.07 12.50 4.68
C LYS A 52 6.36 11.75 3.56
N SER A 53 5.13 12.13 3.24
CA SER A 53 4.35 11.51 2.16
C SER A 53 4.92 11.86 0.79
N ALA A 54 5.31 13.12 0.59
CA ALA A 54 5.97 13.59 -0.62
C ALA A 54 7.36 12.96 -0.81
N GLN A 55 8.13 12.86 0.28
CA GLN A 55 9.42 12.16 0.27
C GLN A 55 9.24 10.69 -0.14
N ARG A 56 8.25 9.98 0.42
CA ARG A 56 7.97 8.58 0.04
C ARG A 56 7.68 8.42 -1.46
N LEU A 57 6.91 9.32 -2.07
CA LEU A 57 6.66 9.26 -3.51
C LEU A 57 7.92 9.54 -4.32
N THR A 58 8.74 10.50 -3.86
CA THR A 58 10.03 10.83 -4.48
C THR A 58 10.95 9.61 -4.46
N ASP A 59 11.13 8.99 -3.29
CA ASP A 59 12.02 7.84 -3.10
C ASP A 59 11.52 6.61 -3.87
N THR A 60 10.20 6.40 -3.94
CA THR A 60 9.61 5.20 -4.56
C THR A 60 9.52 5.32 -6.08
N TYR A 61 9.11 6.49 -6.58
CA TYR A 61 8.74 6.67 -7.99
C TYR A 61 9.67 7.63 -8.74
N GLY A 62 10.57 8.34 -8.06
CA GLY A 62 11.47 9.31 -8.68
C GLY A 62 10.77 10.59 -9.14
N VAL A 63 9.56 10.87 -8.65
CA VAL A 63 8.85 12.12 -8.97
C VAL A 63 9.43 13.31 -8.20
N ASN A 64 9.29 14.51 -8.73
CA ASN A 64 9.77 15.72 -8.06
C ASN A 64 8.98 15.99 -6.77
N LYS A 65 9.69 16.13 -5.64
CA LYS A 65 9.10 16.35 -4.32
C LYS A 65 8.26 17.63 -4.23
N GLN A 66 8.75 18.74 -4.81
CA GLN A 66 8.05 20.03 -4.78
C GLN A 66 6.73 19.96 -5.56
N ASP A 67 6.71 19.23 -6.67
CA ASP A 67 5.49 19.01 -7.45
C ASP A 67 4.45 18.23 -6.63
N VAL A 68 4.88 17.20 -5.89
CA VAL A 68 3.99 16.45 -4.99
C VAL A 68 3.41 17.36 -3.90
N LEU A 69 4.26 18.15 -3.24
CA LEU A 69 3.83 19.08 -2.17
C LEU A 69 2.83 20.11 -2.70
N LYS A 70 3.07 20.67 -3.88
CA LYS A 70 2.15 21.61 -4.52
C LYS A 70 0.77 20.97 -4.72
N TYR A 71 0.71 19.79 -5.33
CA TYR A 71 -0.57 19.13 -5.54
C TYR A 71 -1.27 18.74 -4.23
N GLN A 72 -0.53 18.42 -3.16
CA GLN A 72 -1.13 18.21 -1.84
C GLN A 72 -1.75 19.49 -1.27
N GLN A 73 -1.07 20.64 -1.44
CA GLN A 73 -1.60 21.96 -1.06
C GLN A 73 -2.85 22.32 -1.86
N ASP A 74 -2.89 21.94 -3.15
CA ASP A 74 -4.04 22.10 -4.05
C ASP A 74 -5.19 21.10 -3.74
N GLY A 75 -5.07 20.29 -2.69
CA GLY A 75 -6.12 19.38 -2.21
C GLY A 75 -6.18 18.02 -2.92
N VAL A 76 -5.17 17.68 -3.74
CA VAL A 76 -5.10 16.37 -4.41
C VAL A 76 -4.84 15.28 -3.37
N LYS A 77 -5.69 14.24 -3.39
CA LYS A 77 -5.63 13.15 -2.43
C LYS A 77 -4.42 12.24 -2.69
N MET A 78 -3.84 11.72 -1.61
CA MET A 78 -2.68 10.83 -1.67
C MET A 78 -2.84 9.60 -2.59
N PRO A 79 -4.01 8.91 -2.64
CA PRO A 79 -4.21 7.80 -3.57
C PRO A 79 -4.09 8.22 -5.04
N ASP A 80 -4.51 9.43 -5.38
CA ASP A 80 -4.45 9.96 -6.74
C ASP A 80 -3.01 10.35 -7.11
N LEU A 81 -2.28 10.99 -6.19
CA LEU A 81 -0.85 11.27 -6.36
C LEU A 81 -0.02 9.99 -6.51
N ALA A 82 -0.34 8.94 -5.76
CA ALA A 82 0.33 7.65 -5.89
C ALA A 82 0.08 7.02 -7.26
N ARG A 83 -1.16 7.04 -7.76
CA ARG A 83 -1.50 6.56 -9.11
C ARG A 83 -0.78 7.37 -10.18
N ALA A 84 -0.80 8.70 -10.09
CA ALA A 84 -0.11 9.57 -11.02
C ALA A 84 1.40 9.31 -11.04
N SER A 85 2.00 9.07 -9.87
CA SER A 85 3.44 8.76 -9.75
C SER A 85 3.82 7.44 -10.41
N VAL A 86 2.97 6.41 -10.29
CA VAL A 86 3.14 5.14 -11.03
C VAL A 86 3.12 5.39 -12.53
N LEU A 87 2.16 6.17 -13.04
CA LEU A 87 2.04 6.48 -14.47
C LEU A 87 3.21 7.34 -14.97
N ALA A 88 3.67 8.30 -14.16
CA ALA A 88 4.83 9.13 -14.47
C ALA A 88 6.08 8.26 -14.66
N LYS A 89 6.36 7.38 -13.70
CA LYS A 89 7.48 6.43 -13.79
C LYS A 89 7.31 5.45 -14.96
N ALA A 90 6.11 4.94 -15.21
CA ALA A 90 5.85 3.99 -16.29
C ALA A 90 5.95 4.60 -17.70
N SER A 91 5.71 5.90 -17.84
CA SER A 91 5.79 6.63 -19.11
C SER A 91 7.10 7.40 -19.32
N GLY A 92 7.90 7.57 -18.27
CA GLY A 92 9.08 8.45 -18.30
C GLY A 92 8.72 9.95 -18.36
N ARG A 93 7.48 10.31 -18.04
CA ARG A 93 6.98 11.70 -18.04
C ARG A 93 7.03 12.32 -16.66
N SER A 94 6.89 13.65 -16.61
CA SER A 94 6.81 14.34 -15.33
C SER A 94 5.48 14.07 -14.62
N LEU A 95 5.45 14.21 -13.29
CA LEU A 95 4.21 14.13 -12.52
C LEU A 95 3.19 15.18 -13.01
N LYS A 96 3.67 16.37 -13.40
CA LYS A 96 2.86 17.46 -13.93
C LYS A 96 2.11 17.06 -15.20
N ASP A 97 2.79 16.42 -16.15
CA ASP A 97 2.17 15.99 -17.41
C ASP A 97 1.04 14.99 -17.18
N ILE A 98 1.26 14.06 -16.25
CA ILE A 98 0.26 13.05 -15.89
C ILE A 98 -0.94 13.70 -15.18
N MET A 99 -0.68 14.62 -14.25
CA MET A 99 -1.73 15.32 -13.52
C MET A 99 -2.55 16.23 -14.42
N ALA A 100 -1.93 16.90 -15.39
CA ALA A 100 -2.62 17.74 -16.37
C ALA A 100 -3.58 16.96 -17.27
N ALA A 101 -3.30 15.67 -17.51
CA ALA A 101 -4.19 14.80 -18.29
C ALA A 101 -5.41 14.31 -17.49
N LYS A 102 -5.43 14.45 -16.16
CA LYS A 102 -6.55 14.01 -15.33
C LYS A 102 -7.64 15.09 -15.32
N THR A 103 -8.83 14.74 -15.81
CA THR A 103 -10.01 15.63 -15.82
C THR A 103 -11.11 15.08 -14.90
N TYR A 104 -12.23 15.78 -14.75
CA TYR A 104 -13.38 15.25 -14.02
C TYR A 104 -14.00 14.01 -14.71
N ASP A 105 -14.06 14.03 -16.03
CA ASP A 105 -14.80 13.04 -16.83
C ASP A 105 -14.03 11.75 -17.12
N ASN A 106 -12.72 11.72 -16.86
CA ASN A 106 -11.88 10.57 -17.16
C ASN A 106 -11.42 9.80 -15.92
N THR A 107 -10.95 8.58 -16.12
CA THR A 107 -10.36 7.74 -15.08
C THR A 107 -8.85 7.69 -15.20
N TRP A 108 -8.16 7.21 -14.16
CA TRP A 108 -6.72 6.93 -14.23
C TRP A 108 -6.36 5.88 -15.31
N LYS A 109 -7.30 5.00 -15.65
CA LYS A 109 -7.13 4.04 -16.73
C LYS A 109 -7.12 4.76 -18.08
N ASP A 110 -8.00 5.75 -18.27
CA ASP A 110 -8.06 6.53 -19.50
C ASP A 110 -6.79 7.39 -19.65
N VAL A 111 -6.30 7.99 -18.56
CA VAL A 111 -5.00 8.68 -18.55
C VAL A 111 -3.86 7.74 -18.93
N ALA A 112 -3.82 6.53 -18.36
CA ALA A 112 -2.82 5.53 -18.72
C ALA A 112 -2.88 5.16 -20.21
N GLN A 113 -4.08 4.97 -20.76
CA GLN A 113 -4.29 4.68 -22.18
C GLN A 113 -3.84 5.83 -23.08
N ALA A 114 -4.17 7.08 -22.73
CA ALA A 114 -3.76 8.27 -23.47
C ALA A 114 -2.23 8.39 -23.60
N PHE A 115 -1.48 7.91 -22.61
CA PHE A 115 -0.02 7.89 -22.63
C PHE A 115 0.60 6.57 -23.12
N GLY A 116 -0.17 5.63 -23.65
CA GLY A 116 0.34 4.34 -24.13
C GLY A 116 0.99 3.51 -23.01
N ILE A 117 0.48 3.63 -21.78
CA ILE A 117 0.93 2.88 -20.61
C ILE A 117 0.16 1.57 -20.55
N THR A 118 0.85 0.46 -20.79
CA THR A 118 0.25 -0.88 -20.74
C THR A 118 0.32 -1.47 -19.34
N LYS A 119 -0.40 -2.59 -19.12
CA LYS A 119 -0.32 -3.35 -17.86
C LYS A 119 1.09 -3.85 -17.59
N GLU A 120 1.82 -4.19 -18.64
CA GLU A 120 3.21 -4.69 -18.59
C GLU A 120 4.16 -3.60 -18.11
N LYS A 121 3.98 -2.34 -18.56
CA LYS A 121 4.77 -1.20 -18.05
C LYS A 121 4.50 -0.94 -16.57
N ILE A 122 3.22 -1.00 -16.15
CA ILE A 122 2.85 -0.86 -14.73
C ILE A 122 3.45 -2.01 -13.90
N LYS A 123 3.37 -3.24 -14.41
CA LYS A 123 3.99 -4.42 -13.78
C LYS A 123 5.50 -4.25 -13.64
N ALA A 124 6.19 -3.77 -14.67
CA ALA A 124 7.63 -3.50 -14.64
C ALA A 124 7.99 -2.48 -13.56
N VAL A 125 7.21 -1.41 -13.40
CA VAL A 125 7.39 -0.44 -12.30
C VAL A 125 7.28 -1.11 -10.93
N HIS A 126 6.25 -1.94 -10.71
CA HIS A 126 6.10 -2.66 -9.45
C HIS A 126 7.23 -3.66 -9.20
N GLN A 127 7.70 -4.36 -10.22
CA GLN A 127 8.84 -5.27 -10.13
C GLN A 127 10.12 -4.50 -9.79
N GLU A 128 10.35 -3.35 -10.40
CA GLU A 128 11.52 -2.52 -10.10
C GLU A 128 11.53 -2.04 -8.65
N ILE A 129 10.41 -1.48 -8.16
CA ILE A 129 10.27 -1.03 -6.77
C ILE A 129 10.49 -2.20 -5.80
N THR A 130 9.93 -3.37 -6.14
CA THR A 130 10.10 -4.57 -5.33
C THR A 130 11.54 -5.06 -5.31
N ALA A 131 12.24 -5.03 -6.45
CA ALA A 131 13.64 -5.41 -6.56
C ALA A 131 14.55 -4.50 -5.72
N VAL A 132 14.33 -3.17 -5.76
CA VAL A 132 15.05 -2.21 -4.90
C VAL A 132 14.80 -2.52 -3.42
N LYS A 133 13.55 -2.82 -3.05
CA LYS A 133 13.23 -3.18 -1.68
C LYS A 133 13.96 -4.44 -1.23
N LEU A 134 13.93 -5.50 -2.05
CA LEU A 134 14.62 -6.76 -1.77
C LEU A 134 16.13 -6.58 -1.63
N GLU A 135 16.73 -5.73 -2.44
CA GLU A 135 18.14 -5.36 -2.35
C GLU A 135 18.47 -4.66 -1.03
N GLN A 136 17.64 -3.70 -0.63
CA GLN A 136 17.84 -2.97 0.62
C GLN A 136 17.66 -3.87 1.85
N THR A 137 16.61 -4.70 1.89
CA THR A 137 16.22 -5.45 3.09
C THR A 137 16.86 -6.83 3.20
N LEU A 138 16.99 -7.57 2.10
CA LEU A 138 17.44 -8.97 2.09
C LEU A 138 18.78 -9.17 1.36
N LYS A 139 19.36 -8.09 0.83
CA LYS A 139 20.62 -8.08 0.07
C LYS A 139 20.58 -8.94 -1.20
N ILE A 140 19.40 -9.09 -1.79
CA ILE A 140 19.22 -9.73 -3.09
C ILE A 140 19.44 -8.67 -4.16
N SER A 141 20.44 -8.83 -5.03
CA SER A 141 20.70 -7.80 -6.06
C SER A 141 19.44 -7.45 -6.87
N LYS A 142 19.29 -6.18 -7.23
CA LYS A 142 18.16 -5.71 -8.06
C LYS A 142 18.03 -6.55 -9.34
N GLN A 143 19.15 -6.85 -10.00
CA GLN A 143 19.19 -7.62 -11.24
C GLN A 143 18.72 -9.07 -11.03
N THR A 144 19.18 -9.74 -9.97
CA THR A 144 18.76 -11.11 -9.64
C THR A 144 17.25 -11.15 -9.39
N SER A 145 16.74 -10.20 -8.60
CA SER A 145 15.31 -10.10 -8.29
C SER A 145 14.46 -9.90 -9.55
N LEU A 146 14.87 -8.99 -10.44
CA LEU A 146 14.17 -8.73 -11.71
C LEU A 146 14.19 -9.96 -12.63
N ASN A 147 15.34 -10.62 -12.78
CA ASN A 147 15.44 -11.82 -13.61
C ASN A 147 14.50 -12.93 -13.13
N LEU A 148 14.43 -13.19 -11.83
CA LEU A 148 13.53 -14.19 -11.25
C LEU A 148 12.06 -13.78 -11.41
N MET A 149 11.72 -12.51 -11.23
CA MET A 149 10.36 -12.02 -11.45
C MET A 149 9.93 -12.07 -12.91
N HIS A 150 10.85 -11.90 -13.87
CA HIS A 150 10.58 -12.08 -15.30
C HIS A 150 10.33 -13.55 -15.66
N GLN A 151 10.96 -14.48 -14.95
CA GLN A 151 10.68 -15.92 -15.07
C GLN A 151 9.34 -16.35 -14.44
N GLY A 152 8.62 -15.42 -13.80
CA GLY A 152 7.31 -15.67 -13.20
C GLY A 152 7.34 -15.98 -11.71
N TYR A 153 8.50 -15.97 -11.06
CA TYR A 153 8.58 -16.15 -9.61
C TYR A 153 8.00 -14.94 -8.87
N ARG A 154 7.27 -15.21 -7.78
CA ARG A 154 6.70 -14.16 -6.94
C ARG A 154 7.79 -13.59 -6.03
N PRO A 155 7.80 -12.28 -5.73
CA PRO A 155 8.78 -11.67 -4.84
C PRO A 155 8.91 -12.34 -3.46
N TYR A 156 7.77 -12.79 -2.91
CA TYR A 156 7.72 -13.47 -1.62
C TYR A 156 8.43 -14.82 -1.67
N ASP A 157 8.26 -15.56 -2.77
CA ASP A 157 8.88 -16.86 -2.99
C ASP A 157 10.41 -16.70 -3.23
N ILE A 158 10.81 -15.66 -3.97
CA ILE A 158 12.22 -15.28 -4.15
C ILE A 158 12.89 -14.98 -2.81
N ALA A 159 12.22 -14.21 -1.94
CA ALA A 159 12.74 -13.87 -0.62
C ALA A 159 12.93 -15.08 0.28
N ILE A 160 11.95 -16.00 0.33
CA ILE A 160 12.08 -17.23 1.11
C ILE A 160 13.23 -18.10 0.60
N ALA A 161 13.30 -18.32 -0.70
CA ALA A 161 14.37 -19.10 -1.30
C ALA A 161 15.75 -18.48 -1.09
N ASN A 162 15.84 -17.15 -1.01
CA ASN A 162 17.08 -16.45 -0.72
C ASN A 162 17.55 -16.67 0.72
N GLU A 163 16.65 -16.59 1.71
CA GLU A 163 17.03 -16.87 3.09
C GLU A 163 17.46 -18.33 3.26
N LEU A 164 16.70 -19.28 2.71
CA LEU A 164 17.08 -20.70 2.71
C LEU A 164 18.42 -20.98 1.98
N ALA A 165 18.78 -20.15 0.99
CA ALA A 165 20.06 -20.27 0.30
C ALA A 165 21.24 -19.87 1.19
N LYS A 166 21.05 -19.02 2.21
CA LYS A 166 22.11 -18.63 3.15
C LYS A 166 22.50 -19.78 4.08
N ASP A 167 21.52 -20.60 4.44
CA ASP A 167 21.69 -21.76 5.32
C ASP A 167 22.22 -23.01 4.59
N THR A 168 22.32 -22.96 3.26
CA THR A 168 22.69 -24.10 2.43
C THR A 168 23.76 -23.73 1.40
N ARG A 169 24.34 -24.72 0.73
CA ARG A 169 25.23 -24.48 -0.43
C ARG A 169 24.46 -24.43 -1.76
N LYS A 170 23.14 -24.24 -1.72
CA LYS A 170 22.27 -24.24 -2.92
C LYS A 170 21.99 -22.82 -3.38
N SER A 171 21.87 -22.62 -4.69
CA SER A 171 21.45 -21.34 -5.24
C SER A 171 19.96 -21.08 -4.99
N THR A 172 19.57 -19.80 -4.93
CA THR A 172 18.16 -19.37 -4.82
C THR A 172 17.29 -20.00 -5.91
N ALA A 173 17.79 -20.08 -7.15
CA ALA A 173 17.08 -20.69 -8.28
C ALA A 173 16.83 -22.19 -8.06
N ASN A 174 17.82 -22.92 -7.55
CA ASN A 174 17.67 -24.34 -7.24
C ASN A 174 16.63 -24.57 -6.14
N ILE A 175 16.58 -23.71 -5.13
CA ILE A 175 15.59 -23.80 -4.05
C ILE A 175 14.18 -23.46 -4.54
N LEU A 176 14.05 -22.43 -5.39
CA LEU A 176 12.77 -22.08 -6.04
C LEU A 176 12.19 -23.25 -6.84
N ALA A 177 13.03 -24.02 -7.53
CA ALA A 177 12.61 -25.20 -8.31
C ALA A 177 12.07 -26.35 -7.44
N LEU A 178 12.37 -26.39 -6.14
CA LEU A 178 11.83 -27.39 -5.21
C LEU A 178 10.39 -27.08 -4.79
N LYS A 179 9.93 -25.84 -4.97
CA LYS A 179 8.58 -25.44 -4.61
C LYS A 179 7.57 -25.99 -5.63
N LYS A 180 6.65 -26.81 -5.15
CA LYS A 180 5.57 -27.45 -5.91
C LYS A 180 4.20 -26.98 -5.40
N ILE A 181 3.13 -27.38 -6.08
CA ILE A 181 1.75 -27.04 -5.68
C ILE A 181 1.37 -27.74 -4.36
N ASN A 182 1.87 -28.95 -4.16
CA ASN A 182 1.50 -29.84 -3.05
C ASN A 182 2.48 -29.82 -1.86
N ASN A 183 3.41 -28.87 -1.81
CA ASN A 183 4.31 -28.71 -0.67
C ASN A 183 4.30 -27.27 -0.14
N THR A 184 4.74 -27.12 1.10
CA THR A 184 4.93 -25.84 1.76
C THR A 184 6.39 -25.41 1.68
N TRP A 185 6.67 -24.16 2.06
CA TRP A 185 8.06 -23.70 2.20
C TRP A 185 8.80 -24.39 3.35
N LEU A 186 8.08 -24.83 4.39
CA LEU A 186 8.65 -25.63 5.47
C LEU A 186 9.08 -27.02 4.96
N ASP A 187 8.26 -27.67 4.13
CA ASP A 187 8.61 -28.97 3.53
C ASP A 187 9.87 -28.84 2.65
N VAL A 188 9.96 -27.76 1.87
CA VAL A 188 11.17 -27.46 1.07
C VAL A 188 12.38 -27.29 1.99
N ALA A 189 12.26 -26.48 3.05
CA ALA A 189 13.33 -26.25 4.03
C ALA A 189 13.82 -27.57 4.66
N GLN A 190 12.90 -28.42 5.11
CA GLN A 190 13.23 -29.73 5.68
C GLN A 190 13.92 -30.64 4.65
N SER A 191 13.45 -30.66 3.41
CA SER A 191 14.05 -31.49 2.33
C SER A 191 15.50 -31.10 1.99
N ILE A 192 15.91 -29.86 2.30
CA ILE A 192 17.28 -29.37 2.10
C ILE A 192 18.08 -29.31 3.41
N GLY A 193 17.56 -29.88 4.50
CA GLY A 193 18.27 -30.01 5.78
C GLY A 193 18.17 -28.79 6.71
N VAL A 194 17.31 -27.81 6.41
CA VAL A 194 17.08 -26.65 7.29
C VAL A 194 16.11 -27.04 8.39
N ARG A 195 16.53 -26.86 9.65
CA ARG A 195 15.69 -27.15 10.83
C ARG A 195 14.60 -26.09 10.96
N GLU A 196 13.47 -26.48 11.52
CA GLU A 196 12.30 -25.60 11.68
C GLU A 196 12.62 -24.30 12.45
N ALA A 197 13.47 -24.36 13.48
CA ALA A 197 13.89 -23.16 14.21
C ALA A 197 14.63 -22.15 13.33
N ALA A 198 15.54 -22.62 12.47
CA ALA A 198 16.28 -21.78 11.53
C ALA A 198 15.31 -21.21 10.46
N PHE A 199 14.45 -22.05 9.90
CA PHE A 199 13.39 -21.60 8.98
C PHE A 199 12.51 -20.50 9.60
N ASN A 200 12.13 -20.64 10.87
CA ASN A 200 11.32 -19.64 11.55
C ASN A 200 12.06 -18.30 11.72
N MET A 201 13.38 -18.32 11.90
CA MET A 201 14.21 -17.11 11.91
C MET A 201 14.27 -16.46 10.53
N ASP A 202 14.51 -17.24 9.48
CA ASP A 202 14.47 -16.76 8.08
C ASP A 202 13.14 -16.08 7.76
N MET A 203 12.03 -16.67 8.22
CA MET A 203 10.70 -16.10 7.99
C MET A 203 10.48 -14.77 8.70
N GLN A 204 11.22 -14.45 9.76
CA GLN A 204 11.19 -13.12 10.37
C GLN A 204 11.84 -12.08 9.46
N ALA A 205 12.99 -12.40 8.86
CA ALA A 205 13.64 -11.53 7.88
C ALA A 205 12.74 -11.27 6.66
N VAL A 206 12.11 -12.32 6.12
CA VAL A 206 11.15 -12.20 5.01
C VAL A 206 9.95 -11.32 5.41
N LYS A 207 9.38 -11.51 6.60
CA LYS A 207 8.26 -10.68 7.08
C LYS A 207 8.63 -9.20 7.20
N ALA A 208 9.88 -8.88 7.56
CA ALA A 208 10.35 -7.49 7.61
C ALA A 208 10.40 -6.86 6.20
N ALA A 209 10.71 -7.65 5.16
CA ALA A 209 10.67 -7.20 3.76
C ALA A 209 9.24 -7.05 3.21
N PHE A 210 8.26 -7.74 3.79
CA PHE A 210 6.84 -7.71 3.36
C PHE A 210 5.90 -7.42 4.54
N PRO A 211 5.96 -6.22 5.14
CA PRO A 211 5.10 -5.88 6.26
C PRO A 211 3.64 -5.87 5.82
N ARG A 212 2.76 -6.45 6.65
CA ARG A 212 1.32 -6.35 6.42
C ARG A 212 0.87 -4.91 6.71
N PRO A 213 -0.10 -4.37 5.96
CA PRO A 213 -0.72 -3.10 6.32
C PRO A 213 -1.26 -3.19 7.76
N GLY A 214 -0.74 -2.34 8.66
CA GLY A 214 -1.15 -2.31 10.08
C GLY A 214 -0.15 -2.90 11.09
N SER A 215 0.90 -3.61 10.66
CA SER A 215 1.94 -4.13 11.56
C SER A 215 3.19 -3.24 11.55
N HIS A 216 3.14 -2.06 12.18
CA HIS A 216 4.35 -1.30 12.52
C HIS A 216 4.64 -1.52 14.00
N LYS A 217 5.76 -2.21 14.30
CA LYS A 217 6.45 -2.00 15.58
C LYS A 217 7.35 -0.77 15.41
N PRO A 218 7.39 0.17 16.36
CA PRO A 218 8.34 1.28 16.30
C PRO A 218 9.76 0.71 16.34
N GLN A 219 10.56 1.02 15.32
CA GLN A 219 12.01 0.82 15.38
C GLN A 219 12.56 1.80 16.40
N HIS A 220 13.00 1.30 17.57
CA HIS A 220 13.92 2.03 18.41
C HIS A 220 15.25 2.13 17.66
N GLN A 221 15.59 3.33 17.19
CA GLN A 221 16.97 3.67 16.89
C GLN A 221 17.73 3.76 18.22
N PRO A 222 18.88 3.10 18.40
CA PRO A 222 19.73 3.35 19.55
C PRO A 222 20.33 4.76 19.41
N ASN A 223 20.02 5.63 20.36
CA ASN A 223 20.66 6.93 20.51
C ASN A 223 22.15 6.71 20.77
N GLY A 224 22.97 6.91 19.74
CA GLY A 224 24.41 7.02 19.87
C GLY A 224 24.81 8.48 20.05
N TYR A 225 24.91 8.94 21.30
CA TYR A 225 25.79 10.04 21.71
C TYR A 225 26.11 9.85 23.20
N ASN A 226 27.34 9.42 23.51
CA ASN A 226 27.98 9.71 24.78
C ASN A 226 29.33 10.35 24.45
N LEU A 227 29.42 11.65 24.73
CA LEU A 227 30.64 12.43 24.75
C LEU A 227 31.35 12.15 26.08
N HIS A 228 32.61 11.77 26.01
CA HIS A 228 33.60 12.05 27.04
C HIS A 228 34.57 13.09 26.47
#